data_AF-A0A3C1Q1U6-F1
#
_entry.id   AF-A0A3C1Q1U6-F1
#
_cell.length_a   1.000
_cell.length_b   1.000
_cell.length_c   1.000
_cell.angle_alpha   90.00
_cell.angle_beta   90.00
_cell.angle_gamma   90.00
#
_symmetry.space_group_name_H-M   'P 1'
#
loop_
_entity.id
_entity.type
_entity.pdbx_description
1 polymer ?
#
loop_
_entity_poly.entity_id
_entity_poly.type
_entity_poly.pdbx_seq_one_letter_code
_entity_poly.pdbx_strand_id
1 'polypeptide(L)'
;KVADLIEAKGEESLNTPAVIALLEDVVKKMPNHQSAQILLSVAKGEEKKLLSLGGSFHQINTNISGIARKIQMMGWSGKGSINSSDRDAAKDALNELEAVSKKLDSRLRDFNDATMKVLTTFSEGREDDEDDDDFSQRIKKQWEAVNGERSKLMNDPEIVEELQG
;
A
#
# COMPACT_ATOMS: atom_id res chain seq x y z
N LYS A 1 0.27 13.36 28.71
CA LYS A 1 0.28 12.21 27.77
C LYS A 1 1.47 12.39 26.82
N VAL A 2 1.94 11.35 26.14
CA VAL A 2 3.06 11.46 25.17
C VAL A 2 2.72 12.48 24.07
N ALA A 3 1.45 12.54 23.65
CA ALA A 3 0.94 13.55 22.72
C ALA A 3 1.19 15.00 23.21
N ASP A 4 0.79 15.33 24.43
CA ASP A 4 0.99 16.67 25.02
C ASP A 4 2.48 17.06 25.14
N LEU A 5 3.38 16.08 25.29
CA LEU A 5 4.83 16.29 25.33
C LEU A 5 5.42 16.58 23.94
N ILE A 6 4.95 15.87 22.91
CA ILE A 6 5.34 16.10 21.51
C ILE A 6 4.86 17.48 21.07
N GLU A 7 3.61 17.85 21.41
CA GLU A 7 3.01 19.13 21.04
C GLU A 7 3.76 20.33 21.68
N ALA A 8 4.29 20.15 22.90
CA ALA A 8 4.99 21.20 23.63
C ALA A 8 6.50 21.32 23.32
N LYS A 9 7.16 20.24 22.90
CA LYS A 9 8.64 20.17 22.82
C LYS A 9 9.20 19.62 21.51
N GLY A 10 8.34 19.24 20.55
CA GLY A 10 8.76 18.67 19.27
C GLY A 10 9.33 17.25 19.40
N GLU A 11 9.81 16.71 18.28
CA GLU A 11 10.33 15.33 18.17
C GLU A 11 11.50 15.04 19.12
N GLU A 12 12.32 16.02 19.47
CA GLU A 12 13.44 15.85 20.39
C GLU A 12 13.03 15.36 21.79
N SER A 13 11.76 15.60 22.17
CA SER A 13 11.21 15.10 23.43
C SER A 13 11.12 13.57 23.52
N LEU A 14 11.12 12.90 22.35
CA LEU A 14 11.07 11.44 22.25
C LEU A 14 12.40 10.78 22.64
N ASN A 15 13.52 11.50 22.50
CA ASN A 15 14.88 10.94 22.67
C ASN A 15 15.30 10.81 24.15
N THR A 16 14.41 11.11 25.09
CA THR A 16 14.72 11.00 26.52
C THR A 16 14.66 9.54 26.99
N PRO A 17 15.59 9.07 27.85
CA PRO A 17 15.59 7.68 28.32
C PRO A 17 14.27 7.23 28.96
N ALA A 18 13.56 8.15 29.62
CA ALA A 18 12.27 7.87 30.24
C ALA A 18 11.16 7.61 29.21
N VAL A 19 11.13 8.36 28.10
CA VAL A 19 10.15 8.15 27.03
C VAL A 19 10.45 6.87 26.25
N ILE A 20 11.73 6.60 25.97
CA ILE A 20 12.16 5.34 25.35
C ILE A 20 11.73 4.13 26.19
N ALA A 21 12.00 4.13 27.50
CA ALA A 21 11.62 3.03 28.39
C ALA A 21 10.09 2.83 28.45
N LEU A 22 9.31 3.91 28.41
CA LEU A 22 7.85 3.84 28.38
C LEU A 22 7.36 3.20 27.06
N LEU A 23 7.92 3.63 25.93
CA LEU A 23 7.58 3.09 24.61
C LEU A 23 7.99 1.62 24.48
N GLU A 24 9.14 1.22 25.02
CA GLU A 24 9.56 -0.20 25.07
C GLU A 24 8.60 -1.06 25.90
N ASP A 25 8.14 -0.57 27.05
CA ASP A 25 7.17 -1.28 27.88
C ASP A 25 5.80 -1.42 27.18
N VAL A 26 5.36 -0.37 26.48
CA VAL A 26 4.13 -0.40 25.66
C VAL A 26 4.25 -1.41 24.53
N VAL A 27 5.35 -1.38 23.75
CA VAL A 27 5.57 -2.33 22.65
C VAL A 27 5.70 -3.76 23.17
N LYS A 28 6.32 -3.97 24.34
CA LYS A 28 6.42 -5.30 24.95
C LYS A 28 5.05 -5.87 25.36
N LYS A 29 4.16 -5.02 25.88
CA LYS A 29 2.82 -5.41 26.33
C LYS A 29 1.80 -5.49 25.20
N MET A 30 1.97 -4.66 24.17
CA MET A 30 1.11 -4.57 23.00
C MET A 30 2.00 -4.57 21.74
N PRO A 31 2.51 -5.75 21.33
CA PRO A 31 3.44 -5.87 20.20
C PRO A 31 2.91 -5.25 18.92
N ASN A 32 1.59 -5.25 18.70
CA ASN A 32 0.99 -4.76 17.46
C ASN A 32 0.67 -3.25 17.48
N HIS A 33 0.92 -2.51 18.57
CA HIS A 33 0.58 -1.09 18.67
C HIS A 33 1.46 -0.19 17.77
N GLN A 34 1.08 -0.03 16.50
CA GLN A 34 1.86 0.62 15.43
C GLN A 34 2.41 2.00 15.80
N SER A 35 1.59 2.88 16.39
CA SER A 35 2.06 4.23 16.76
C SER A 35 3.18 4.22 17.80
N ALA A 36 3.16 3.28 18.75
CA ALA A 36 4.20 3.16 19.77
C ALA A 36 5.49 2.61 19.18
N GLN A 37 5.40 1.67 18.23
CA GLN A 37 6.55 1.18 17.48
C GLN A 37 7.20 2.30 16.65
N ILE A 38 6.40 3.11 15.94
CA ILE A 38 6.91 4.22 15.11
C ILE A 38 7.61 5.25 15.99
N LEU A 39 6.97 5.67 17.09
CA LEU A 39 7.56 6.63 18.02
C LEU A 39 8.85 6.09 18.66
N LEU A 40 8.90 4.79 18.97
CA LEU A 40 10.11 4.15 19.51
C LEU A 40 11.25 4.12 18.48
N SER A 41 10.94 3.81 17.22
CA SER A 41 11.93 3.83 16.14
C SER A 41 12.49 5.24 15.92
N VAL A 42 11.64 6.28 15.93
CA VAL A 42 12.09 7.68 15.86
C VAL A 42 12.97 8.02 17.08
N ALA A 43 12.52 7.67 18.29
CA ALA A 43 13.26 7.94 19.53
C ALA A 43 14.65 7.27 19.58
N LYS A 44 14.81 6.12 18.91
CA LYS A 44 16.09 5.39 18.81
C LYS A 44 16.96 5.84 17.64
N GLY A 45 16.51 6.78 16.82
CA GLY A 45 17.17 7.14 15.57
C GLY A 45 17.17 5.99 14.54
N GLU A 46 16.31 4.98 14.74
CA GLU A 46 16.10 3.84 13.85
C GLU A 46 15.00 4.18 12.83
N GLU A 47 15.07 5.37 12.23
CA GLU A 47 14.05 5.86 11.32
C GLU A 47 13.77 4.81 10.24
N LYS A 48 12.57 4.21 10.31
CA LYS A 48 12.23 3.08 9.45
C LYS A 48 12.16 3.60 8.01
N LYS A 49 13.18 3.26 7.22
CA LYS A 49 13.21 3.52 5.77
C LYS A 49 12.11 2.78 5.02
N LEU A 50 11.52 1.77 5.65
CA LEU A 50 10.43 0.95 5.14
C LEU A 50 9.16 1.19 5.96
N LEU A 51 8.04 1.34 5.28
CA LEU A 51 6.70 1.33 5.86
C LEU A 51 6.45 -0.02 6.55
N SER A 52 5.64 -0.02 7.60
CA SER A 52 5.13 -1.29 8.18
C SER A 52 4.28 -2.04 7.17
N LEU A 53 3.94 -3.30 7.45
CA LEU A 53 3.04 -4.09 6.61
C LEU A 53 1.71 -3.38 6.40
N GLY A 54 1.08 -2.94 7.49
CA GLY A 54 -0.18 -2.18 7.45
C GLY A 54 -0.04 -0.86 6.68
N GLY A 55 1.04 -0.11 6.92
CA GLY A 55 1.29 1.14 6.20
C GLY A 55 1.49 0.93 4.69
N SER A 56 2.24 -0.11 4.32
CA SER A 56 2.48 -0.49 2.93
C SER A 56 1.19 -0.95 2.24
N PHE A 57 0.40 -1.81 2.90
CA PHE A 57 -0.87 -2.30 2.37
C PHE A 57 -1.87 -1.15 2.17
N HIS A 58 -1.95 -0.24 3.15
CA HIS A 58 -2.78 0.95 3.06
C HIS A 58 -2.32 1.86 1.91
N GLN A 59 -1.02 2.13 1.79
CA GLN A 59 -0.47 2.98 0.74
C GLN A 59 -0.80 2.45 -0.66
N ILE A 60 -0.61 1.16 -0.91
CA ILE A 60 -0.93 0.55 -2.22
C ILE A 60 -2.41 0.75 -2.55
N ASN A 61 -3.32 0.44 -1.61
CA ASN A 61 -4.76 0.56 -1.82
C ASN A 61 -5.19 2.03 -2.02
N THR A 62 -4.58 2.97 -1.30
CA THR A 62 -4.86 4.40 -1.42
C THR A 62 -4.48 4.92 -2.79
N ASN A 63 -3.25 4.62 -3.27
CA ASN A 63 -2.76 5.09 -4.57
C ASN A 63 -3.67 4.62 -5.72
N ILE A 64 -4.21 3.41 -5.65
CA ILE A 64 -5.05 2.86 -6.73
C ILE A 64 -6.54 3.17 -6.57
N SER A 65 -6.98 3.72 -5.44
CA SER A 65 -8.40 3.84 -5.08
C SER A 65 -9.23 4.59 -6.12
N GLY A 66 -8.65 5.60 -6.78
CA GLY A 66 -9.30 6.40 -7.81
C GLY A 66 -9.61 5.64 -9.11
N ILE A 67 -8.87 4.55 -9.40
CA ILE A 67 -8.99 3.82 -10.67
C ILE A 67 -9.38 2.35 -10.52
N ALA A 68 -9.18 1.75 -9.34
CA ALA A 68 -9.43 0.33 -9.08
C ALA A 68 -10.83 -0.14 -9.51
N ARG A 69 -11.88 0.65 -9.21
CA ARG A 69 -13.25 0.30 -9.60
C ARG A 69 -13.44 0.25 -11.12
N LYS A 70 -12.79 1.15 -11.86
CA LYS A 70 -12.89 1.18 -13.34
C LYS A 70 -12.18 -0.02 -13.95
N ILE A 71 -10.97 -0.34 -13.47
CA ILE A 71 -10.21 -1.54 -13.87
C ILE A 71 -11.06 -2.79 -13.64
N GLN A 72 -11.66 -2.91 -12.46
CA GLN A 72 -12.54 -4.03 -12.14
C GLN A 72 -13.76 -4.11 -13.07
N MET A 73 -14.46 -2.99 -13.30
CA MET A 73 -15.63 -2.98 -14.18
C MET A 73 -15.27 -3.35 -15.62
N MET A 74 -14.14 -2.87 -16.13
CA MET A 74 -13.62 -3.21 -17.45
C MET A 74 -13.37 -4.70 -17.57
N GLY A 75 -12.58 -5.28 -16.67
CA GLY A 75 -12.25 -6.71 -16.72
C GLY A 75 -13.47 -7.62 -16.59
N TRP A 76 -14.51 -7.20 -15.87
CA TRP A 76 -15.66 -8.08 -15.61
C TRP A 76 -16.79 -7.95 -16.62
N SER A 77 -17.02 -6.75 -17.14
CA SER A 77 -18.21 -6.50 -17.97
C SER A 77 -17.88 -6.22 -19.43
N GLY A 78 -16.61 -5.99 -19.78
CA GLY A 78 -16.22 -5.41 -21.07
C GLY A 78 -16.82 -4.02 -21.29
N LYS A 79 -17.51 -3.46 -20.28
CA LYS A 79 -18.15 -2.15 -20.33
C LYS A 79 -17.27 -1.15 -19.59
N GLY A 80 -16.75 -0.20 -20.34
CA GLY A 80 -15.97 0.91 -19.80
C GLY A 80 -15.15 1.50 -20.93
N SER A 81 -15.61 2.60 -21.53
CA SER A 81 -14.75 3.36 -22.42
C SER A 81 -13.60 3.94 -21.59
N ILE A 82 -12.35 3.56 -21.89
CA ILE A 82 -11.19 4.27 -21.36
C ILE A 82 -11.09 5.60 -22.09
N ASN A 83 -11.17 6.70 -21.36
CA ASN A 83 -10.82 8.01 -21.88
C ASN A 83 -9.40 8.40 -21.44
N SER A 84 -8.89 9.52 -21.95
CA SER A 84 -7.56 10.02 -21.57
C SER A 84 -7.42 10.25 -20.07
N SER A 85 -8.44 10.80 -19.41
CA SER A 85 -8.41 11.05 -17.96
C SER A 85 -8.28 9.76 -17.13
N ASP A 86 -8.89 8.66 -17.59
CA ASP A 86 -8.79 7.36 -16.93
C ASP A 86 -7.37 6.79 -17.08
N ARG A 87 -6.73 7.00 -18.23
CA ARG A 87 -5.34 6.59 -18.48
C ARG A 87 -4.36 7.41 -17.65
N ASP A 88 -4.59 8.73 -17.57
CA ASP A 88 -3.77 9.64 -16.78
C ASP A 88 -3.86 9.28 -15.30
N ALA A 89 -5.06 8.99 -14.79
CA ALA A 89 -5.24 8.54 -13.40
C ALA A 89 -4.52 7.21 -13.11
N ALA A 90 -4.53 6.26 -14.06
CA ALA A 90 -3.77 5.01 -13.91
C ALA A 90 -2.26 5.26 -13.93
N LYS A 91 -1.79 6.20 -14.76
CA LYS A 91 -0.38 6.58 -14.85
C LYS A 91 0.10 7.31 -13.60
N ASP A 92 -0.72 8.18 -13.03
CA ASP A 92 -0.43 8.86 -11.76
C ASP A 92 -0.31 7.84 -10.62
N ALA A 93 -1.28 6.92 -10.51
CA ALA A 93 -1.22 5.84 -9.53
C ALA A 93 0.03 4.96 -9.71
N LEU A 94 0.42 4.65 -10.95
CA LEU A 94 1.64 3.90 -11.26
C LEU A 94 2.90 4.66 -10.77
N ASN A 95 3.01 5.95 -11.10
CA ASN A 95 4.14 6.79 -10.67
C ASN A 95 4.24 6.86 -9.13
N GLU A 96 3.10 7.00 -8.44
CA GLU A 96 3.06 7.02 -6.99
C GLU A 96 3.51 5.68 -6.38
N LEU A 97 3.09 4.55 -6.94
CA LEU A 97 3.54 3.22 -6.50
C LEU A 97 5.03 3.01 -6.76
N GLU A 98 5.55 3.42 -7.92
CA GLU A 98 6.98 3.36 -8.23
C GLU A 98 7.82 4.15 -7.23
N ALA A 99 7.38 5.36 -6.87
CA ALA A 99 8.07 6.25 -5.94
C ALA A 99 8.16 5.67 -4.52
N VAL A 100 7.17 4.87 -4.11
CA VAL A 100 7.14 4.25 -2.77
C VAL A 100 7.62 2.79 -2.77
N SER A 101 7.82 2.15 -3.92
CA SER A 101 8.14 0.72 -4.07
C SER A 101 9.29 0.24 -3.17
N LYS A 102 10.38 1.01 -3.09
CA LYS A 102 11.56 0.70 -2.25
C LYS A 102 11.33 0.88 -0.75
N LYS A 103 10.21 1.51 -0.38
CA LYS A 103 9.79 1.76 1.01
C LYS A 103 8.74 0.76 1.46
N LEU A 104 8.20 -0.09 0.59
CA LEU A 104 7.17 -1.05 0.97
C LEU A 104 7.78 -2.24 1.74
N ASP A 105 6.99 -2.84 2.63
CA ASP A 105 7.30 -4.13 3.25
C ASP A 105 7.46 -5.19 2.14
N SER A 106 8.54 -5.96 2.21
CA SER A 106 8.91 -6.93 1.17
C SER A 106 7.86 -8.03 0.97
N ARG A 107 7.05 -8.33 1.98
CA ARG A 107 5.95 -9.30 1.90
C ARG A 107 4.84 -8.87 0.92
N LEU A 108 4.75 -7.58 0.61
CA LEU A 108 3.75 -7.02 -0.31
C LEU A 108 4.28 -6.82 -1.74
N ARG A 109 5.51 -7.26 -2.02
CA ARG A 109 6.14 -7.05 -3.33
C ARG A 109 5.32 -7.64 -4.47
N ASP A 110 4.87 -8.89 -4.34
CA ASP A 110 4.10 -9.56 -5.39
C ASP A 110 2.75 -8.87 -5.63
N PHE A 111 2.10 -8.41 -4.55
CA PHE A 111 0.87 -7.62 -4.64
C PHE A 111 1.09 -6.27 -5.33
N ASN A 112 2.16 -5.56 -4.98
CA ASN A 112 2.54 -4.29 -5.61
C ASN A 112 2.88 -4.48 -7.09
N ASP A 113 3.69 -5.49 -7.43
CA ASP A 113 4.13 -5.75 -8.80
C ASP A 113 2.95 -6.15 -9.70
N ALA A 114 2.03 -6.98 -9.20
CA ALA A 114 0.77 -7.28 -9.91
C ALA A 114 -0.08 -6.03 -10.13
N THR A 115 -0.14 -5.14 -9.12
CA THR A 115 -0.90 -3.89 -9.18
C THR A 115 -0.29 -2.91 -10.20
N MET A 116 1.02 -2.74 -10.19
CA MET A 116 1.73 -1.91 -11.17
C MET A 116 1.50 -2.43 -12.58
N LYS A 117 1.56 -3.75 -12.79
CA LYS A 117 1.33 -4.36 -14.10
C LYS A 117 -0.03 -4.00 -14.70
N VAL A 118 -1.11 -4.08 -13.91
CA VAL A 118 -2.45 -3.74 -14.41
C VAL A 118 -2.60 -2.25 -14.66
N LEU A 119 -1.96 -1.39 -13.87
CA LEU A 119 -1.95 0.06 -14.11
C LEU A 119 -1.20 0.41 -15.39
N THR A 120 -0.05 -0.24 -15.66
CA THR A 120 0.69 -0.09 -16.90
C THR A 120 -0.21 -0.43 -18.09
N THR A 121 -0.77 -1.64 -18.14
CA THR A 121 -1.64 -2.05 -19.26
C THR A 121 -2.86 -1.13 -19.40
N PHE A 122 -3.49 -0.71 -18.30
CA PHE A 122 -4.64 0.18 -18.35
C PHE A 122 -4.28 1.59 -18.85
N SER A 123 -3.11 2.12 -18.46
CA SER A 123 -2.63 3.44 -18.89
C SER A 123 -2.12 3.47 -20.33
N GLU A 124 -1.53 2.38 -20.82
CA GLU A 124 -1.09 2.23 -22.21
C GLU A 124 -2.27 2.00 -23.15
N GLY A 125 -3.33 1.33 -22.66
CA GLY A 125 -4.52 1.01 -23.43
C GLY A 125 -4.28 -0.19 -24.35
N ARG A 126 -5.05 -0.23 -25.43
CA ARG A 126 -5.02 -1.32 -26.41
C ARG A 126 -3.71 -1.36 -27.18
N GLU A 127 -3.27 -2.56 -27.53
CA GLU A 127 -2.27 -2.76 -28.58
C GLU A 127 -2.89 -2.54 -29.97
N ASP A 128 -2.05 -2.32 -30.99
CA ASP A 128 -2.51 -1.90 -32.33
C ASP A 128 -3.48 -2.91 -32.99
N ASP A 129 -3.33 -4.20 -32.70
CA ASP A 129 -4.14 -5.30 -33.25
C ASP A 129 -5.11 -5.92 -32.23
N GLU A 130 -5.28 -5.30 -31.06
CA GLU A 130 -6.11 -5.84 -29.97
C GLU A 130 -7.53 -5.25 -30.00
N ASP A 131 -8.54 -6.13 -30.02
CA ASP A 131 -9.94 -5.71 -29.92
C ASP A 131 -10.37 -5.43 -28.47
N ASP A 132 -11.57 -4.85 -28.30
CA ASP A 132 -12.08 -4.45 -26.99
C ASP A 132 -12.30 -5.64 -26.04
N ASP A 133 -12.66 -6.80 -26.59
CA ASP A 133 -12.92 -8.01 -25.81
C ASP A 133 -11.59 -8.61 -25.32
N ASP A 134 -10.60 -8.73 -26.20
CA ASP A 134 -9.25 -9.20 -25.89
C ASP A 134 -8.57 -8.30 -24.86
N PHE A 135 -8.67 -6.98 -25.04
CA PHE A 135 -8.17 -6.01 -24.07
C PHE A 135 -8.85 -6.15 -22.71
N SER A 136 -10.17 -6.29 -22.69
CA SER A 136 -10.93 -6.49 -21.46
C SER A 136 -10.54 -7.80 -20.77
N GLN A 137 -10.31 -8.89 -21.52
CA GLN A 137 -9.82 -10.16 -20.96
C GLN A 137 -8.40 -10.03 -20.40
N ARG A 138 -7.53 -9.25 -21.06
CA ARG A 138 -6.17 -8.98 -20.57
C ARG A 138 -6.20 -8.23 -19.24
N ILE A 139 -7.01 -7.18 -19.14
CA ILE A 139 -7.25 -6.44 -17.89
C ILE A 139 -7.83 -7.36 -16.81
N LYS A 140 -8.83 -8.19 -17.17
CA LYS A 140 -9.43 -9.17 -16.25
C LYS A 140 -8.39 -10.10 -15.64
N LYS A 141 -7.59 -10.75 -16.49
CA LYS A 141 -6.57 -11.70 -16.06
C LYS A 141 -5.54 -11.07 -15.13
N GLN A 142 -5.13 -9.83 -15.43
CA GLN A 142 -4.19 -9.10 -14.57
C GLN A 142 -4.84 -8.68 -13.25
N TRP A 143 -6.09 -8.22 -13.26
CA TRP A 143 -6.83 -7.88 -12.04
C TRP A 143 -7.11 -9.11 -11.16
N GLU A 144 -7.36 -10.27 -11.75
CA GLU A 144 -7.46 -11.54 -11.02
C GLU A 144 -6.14 -11.92 -10.36
N ALA A 145 -4.99 -11.65 -10.99
CA ALA A 145 -3.69 -11.84 -10.35
C ALA A 145 -3.50 -10.91 -9.14
N VAL A 146 -3.89 -9.63 -9.24
CA VAL A 146 -3.90 -8.69 -8.11
C VAL A 146 -4.75 -9.23 -6.95
N ASN A 147 -5.97 -9.69 -7.25
CA ASN A 147 -6.86 -10.27 -6.24
C ASN A 147 -6.33 -11.58 -5.67
N GLY A 148 -5.62 -12.38 -6.46
CA GLY A 148 -4.93 -13.59 -6.02
C GLY A 148 -3.87 -13.29 -4.97
N GLU A 149 -2.97 -12.35 -5.25
CA GLU A 149 -1.95 -11.93 -4.28
C GLU A 149 -2.57 -11.30 -3.02
N ARG A 150 -3.59 -10.44 -3.19
CA ARG A 150 -4.35 -9.91 -2.06
C ARG A 150 -4.98 -11.02 -1.22
N SER A 151 -5.55 -12.05 -1.86
CA SER A 151 -6.17 -13.16 -1.15
C SER A 151 -5.17 -14.00 -0.38
N LYS A 152 -3.95 -14.22 -0.91
CA LYS A 152 -2.88 -14.90 -0.17
C LYS A 152 -2.54 -14.16 1.11
N LEU A 153 -2.35 -12.83 1.02
CA LEU A 153 -2.07 -11.97 2.17
C LEU A 153 -3.21 -12.03 3.21
N MET A 154 -4.46 -11.95 2.75
CA MET A 154 -5.63 -11.97 3.64
C MET A 154 -5.98 -13.36 4.20
N ASN A 155 -5.34 -14.43 3.72
CA ASN A 155 -5.49 -15.80 4.22
C ASN A 155 -4.32 -16.23 5.12
N ASP A 156 -3.27 -15.41 5.23
CA ASP A 156 -2.16 -15.63 6.15
C ASP A 156 -2.52 -15.05 7.54
N PRO A 157 -2.68 -15.89 8.58
CA PRO A 157 -3.10 -15.43 9.90
C PRO A 157 -2.14 -14.40 10.52
N GLU A 158 -0.83 -14.53 10.31
CA GLU A 158 0.16 -13.62 10.90
C GLU A 158 0.06 -12.23 10.24
N ILE A 159 -0.11 -12.21 8.91
CA ILE A 159 -0.33 -10.98 8.16
C ILE A 159 -1.64 -10.32 8.58
N VAL A 160 -2.73 -11.08 8.69
CA VAL A 160 -4.03 -10.54 9.07
C VAL A 160 -4.01 -9.96 10.49
N GLU A 161 -3.37 -10.65 11.44
CA GLU A 161 -3.21 -10.13 12.80
C GLU A 161 -2.42 -8.82 12.82
N GLU A 162 -1.32 -8.73 12.07
CA GLU A 162 -0.52 -7.49 11.96
C GLU A 162 -1.27 -6.36 11.24
N LEU A 163 -2.14 -6.69 10.27
CA LEU A 163 -3.00 -5.70 9.59
C LEU A 163 -4.16 -5.20 10.47
N GLN A 164 -4.62 -5.99 11.44
CA GLN A 164 -5.75 -5.67 12.32
C GLN A 164 -5.36 -5.11 13.69
N GLY A 165 -4.12 -5.36 14.13
CA GLY A 165 -3.56 -4.89 15.41
C GLY A 165 -2.93 -3.51 15.35
#